data_AF-A0A920VR35-F1
#
_entry.id   AF-A0A920VR35-F1
#
_cell.length_a   1.000
_cell.length_b   1.000
_cell.length_c   1.000
_cell.angle_alpha   90.00
_cell.angle_beta   90.00
_cell.angle_gamma   90.00
#
_symmetry.space_group_name_H-M   'P 1'
#
loop_
_entity.id
_entity.type
_entity.pdbx_description
1 polymer ?
#
loop_
_entity_poly.entity_id
_entity_poly.type
_entity_poly.pdbx_seq_one_letter_code
_entity_poly.pdbx_strand_id
1 'polypeptide(L)'
;MFRIYRSQDVKGVKLGGALKNIVAIGAGFIDGAGLGANIKAAYVTRGLHEILDWELRWGQGDTFAGLSGMGDLVVTCYSALSRNYRLGFGLASGKDLQSVVADLGQTFEGAPTSQAAFRLAEQLDIDMPITKATMQYCLKVLHLKML
;
A
#
# COMPACT_ATOMS: atom_id res chain seq x y z
N MET A 1 23.18 -14.38 -0.55
CA MET A 1 22.65 -15.45 0.31
C MET A 1 21.14 -15.31 0.36
N PHE A 2 20.38 -16.36 0.05
CA PHE A 2 18.91 -16.36 0.14
C PHE A 2 18.50 -17.15 1.38
N ARG A 3 17.76 -16.53 2.31
CA ARG A 3 17.34 -17.14 3.58
C ARG A 3 15.82 -17.08 3.72
N ILE A 4 15.23 -18.21 4.10
CA ILE A 4 13.78 -18.37 4.27
C ILE A 4 13.44 -18.35 5.76
N TYR A 5 12.41 -17.61 6.11
CA TYR A 5 11.82 -17.57 7.46
C TYR A 5 10.42 -18.16 7.38
N ARG A 6 10.17 -19.23 8.13
CA ARG A 6 8.87 -19.93 8.14
C ARG A 6 7.91 -19.21 9.07
N SER A 7 6.66 -19.06 8.64
CA SER A 7 5.55 -18.58 9.46
C SER A 7 4.37 -19.55 9.34
N GLN A 8 3.64 -19.74 10.44
CA GLN A 8 2.36 -20.47 10.44
C GLN A 8 1.18 -19.52 10.16
N ASP A 9 1.41 -18.22 10.22
CA ASP A 9 0.41 -17.18 9.98
C ASP A 9 0.24 -16.89 8.49
N VAL A 10 -0.34 -17.85 7.78
CA VAL A 10 -0.60 -17.72 6.33
C VAL A 10 -1.54 -16.54 6.02
N LYS A 11 -2.43 -16.17 6.95
CA LYS A 11 -3.38 -15.07 6.76
C LYS A 11 -2.67 -13.73 6.89
N GLY A 12 -1.94 -13.48 7.99
CA GLY A 12 -1.19 -12.25 8.20
C GLY A 12 -0.13 -12.03 7.12
N VAL A 13 0.57 -13.08 6.70
CA VAL A 13 1.55 -12.97 5.60
C VAL A 13 0.91 -12.47 4.30
N LYS A 14 -0.27 -12.99 3.93
CA LYS A 14 -1.01 -12.55 2.73
C LYS A 14 -1.51 -11.12 2.86
N LEU A 15 -2.01 -10.74 4.04
CA LEU A 15 -2.49 -9.39 4.31
C LEU A 15 -1.34 -8.38 4.23
N GLY A 16 -0.18 -8.69 4.79
CA GLY A 16 0.98 -7.79 4.80
C GLY A 16 1.43 -7.45 3.37
N GLY A 17 1.55 -8.47 2.52
CA GLY A 17 1.88 -8.30 1.11
C GLY A 17 0.82 -7.54 0.30
N ALA A 18 -0.46 -7.61 0.70
CA ALA A 18 -1.54 -6.88 0.05
C ALA A 18 -1.60 -5.41 0.50
N LEU A 19 -1.68 -5.16 1.81
CA LEU A 19 -1.94 -3.84 2.39
C LEU A 19 -0.81 -2.85 2.10
N LYS A 20 0.45 -3.31 2.07
CA LYS A 20 1.60 -2.47 1.73
C LYS A 20 1.49 -1.81 0.36
N ASN A 21 0.77 -2.41 -0.59
CA ASN A 21 0.59 -1.87 -1.93
C ASN A 21 -0.24 -0.57 -1.90
N ILE A 22 -1.16 -0.45 -0.95
CA ILE A 22 -1.96 0.75 -0.74
C ILE A 22 -1.05 1.89 -0.28
N VAL A 23 -0.25 1.64 0.76
CA VAL A 23 0.69 2.64 1.30
C VAL A 23 1.68 3.07 0.23
N ALA A 24 2.16 2.13 -0.59
CA ALA A 24 3.10 2.44 -1.67
C ALA A 24 2.57 3.46 -2.69
N ILE A 25 1.26 3.47 -2.98
CA ILE A 25 0.66 4.48 -3.87
C ILE A 25 0.83 5.88 -3.29
N GLY A 26 0.44 6.10 -2.03
CA GLY A 26 0.60 7.41 -1.41
C GLY A 26 2.06 7.80 -1.20
N ALA A 27 2.95 6.84 -0.92
CA ALA A 27 4.39 7.09 -0.87
C ALA A 27 4.94 7.57 -2.23
N GLY A 28 4.48 6.96 -3.33
CA GLY A 28 4.77 7.42 -4.68
C GLY A 28 4.22 8.81 -4.96
N PHE A 29 2.98 9.07 -4.55
CA PHE A 29 2.35 10.38 -4.70
C PHE A 29 3.16 11.48 -4.02
N ILE A 30 3.60 11.26 -2.78
CA ILE A 30 4.37 12.23 -2.00
C ILE A 30 5.67 12.62 -2.73
N ASP A 31 6.36 11.63 -3.30
CA ASP A 31 7.59 11.88 -4.05
C ASP A 31 7.32 12.53 -5.40
N GLY A 32 6.28 12.11 -6.13
CA GLY A 32 5.89 12.71 -7.41
C GLY A 32 5.42 14.16 -7.26
N ALA A 33 4.86 14.52 -6.11
CA ALA A 33 4.47 15.88 -5.75
C ALA A 33 5.63 16.71 -5.14
N GLY A 34 6.82 16.13 -4.95
CA GLY A 34 7.99 16.84 -4.43
C GLY A 34 7.89 17.27 -2.96
N LEU A 35 7.08 16.58 -2.15
CA LEU A 35 6.79 16.97 -0.75
C LEU A 35 7.95 16.65 0.22
N GLY A 36 8.89 15.79 -0.20
CA GLY A 36 10.13 15.52 0.53
C GLY A 36 10.10 14.32 1.49
N ALA A 37 11.30 13.90 1.87
CA ALA A 37 11.53 12.63 2.59
C ALA A 37 10.90 12.58 3.99
N ASN A 38 10.80 13.70 4.70
CA ASN A 38 10.23 13.72 6.05
C ASN A 38 8.72 13.41 6.03
N ILE A 39 7.99 13.99 5.06
CA ILE A 39 6.56 13.72 4.87
C ILE A 39 6.36 12.25 4.48
N LYS A 40 7.20 11.73 3.58
CA LYS A 40 7.16 10.32 3.19
C LYS A 40 7.42 9.41 4.38
N ALA A 41 8.42 9.69 5.20
CA ALA A 41 8.74 8.90 6.38
C ALA A 41 7.58 8.88 7.38
N ALA A 42 6.98 10.04 7.67
CA ALA A 42 5.81 10.16 8.54
C ALA A 42 4.62 9.35 7.99
N TYR A 43 4.35 9.50 6.69
CA TYR A 43 3.27 8.79 6.00
C TYR A 43 3.47 7.27 6.03
N VAL A 44 4.65 6.77 5.66
CA VAL A 44 4.94 5.32 5.67
C VAL A 44 4.87 4.76 7.10
N THR A 45 5.31 5.51 8.10
CA THR A 45 5.19 5.11 9.52
C THR A 45 3.73 4.96 9.94
N ARG A 46 2.87 5.92 9.56
CA ARG A 46 1.42 5.83 9.82
C ARG A 46 0.76 4.71 9.01
N GLY A 47 1.22 4.46 7.79
CA GLY A 47 0.76 3.33 6.98
C GLY A 47 1.14 1.97 7.58
N LEU A 48 2.34 1.87 8.18
CA LEU A 48 2.73 0.68 8.94
C LEU A 48 1.83 0.48 10.16
N HIS A 49 1.48 1.55 10.89
CA HIS A 49 0.54 1.47 12.00
C HIS A 49 -0.81 0.88 11.57
N GLU A 50 -1.36 1.36 10.46
CA GLU A 50 -2.60 0.79 9.89
C GLU A 50 -2.46 -0.71 9.58
N ILE A 51 -1.32 -1.15 9.07
CA ILE A 51 -1.07 -2.59 8.82
C ILE A 51 -0.97 -3.37 10.14
N LEU A 52 -0.30 -2.81 11.14
CA LEU A 52 -0.14 -3.44 12.46
C LEU A 52 -1.48 -3.56 13.20
N ASP A 53 -2.44 -2.67 12.98
CA ASP A 53 -3.76 -2.75 13.62
C ASP A 53 -4.54 -4.01 13.19
N TRP A 54 -4.16 -4.65 12.07
CA TRP A 54 -4.70 -5.96 11.69
C TRP A 54 -4.15 -7.11 12.53
N GLU A 55 -3.02 -6.95 13.21
CA GLU A 55 -2.34 -8.01 13.98
C GLU A 55 -3.27 -8.62 15.02
N LEU A 56 -4.00 -7.77 15.75
CA LEU A 56 -4.87 -8.19 16.85
C LEU A 56 -6.04 -9.08 16.40
N ARG A 57 -6.48 -8.94 15.14
CA ARG A 57 -7.61 -9.71 14.61
C ARG A 57 -7.13 -10.87 13.76
N TRP A 58 -6.20 -10.61 12.84
CA TRP A 58 -5.89 -11.48 11.71
C TRP A 58 -4.40 -11.75 11.49
N GLY A 59 -3.54 -11.29 12.40
CA GLY A 59 -2.13 -11.70 12.47
C GLY A 59 -1.87 -12.73 13.57
N GLN A 60 -0.61 -13.12 13.71
CA GLN A 60 -0.09 -13.88 14.84
C GLN A 60 1.32 -13.40 15.20
N GLY A 61 1.49 -12.91 16.44
CA GLY A 61 2.80 -12.57 16.97
C GLY A 61 3.39 -11.32 16.32
N ASP A 62 4.47 -11.50 15.55
CA ASP A 62 5.26 -10.44 14.92
C ASP A 62 5.18 -10.44 13.38
N THR A 63 4.16 -11.08 12.79
CA THR A 63 4.03 -11.23 11.33
C THR A 63 4.09 -9.89 10.58
N PHE A 64 3.34 -8.88 11.02
CA PHE A 64 3.34 -7.58 10.35
C PHE A 64 4.58 -6.73 10.70
N ALA A 65 5.21 -6.95 11.86
CA ALA A 65 6.50 -6.36 12.20
C ALA A 65 7.67 -7.03 11.45
N GLY A 66 7.47 -8.23 10.93
CA GLY A 66 8.46 -9.02 10.21
C GLY A 66 8.60 -8.69 8.72
N LEU A 67 9.17 -9.63 7.97
CA LEU A 67 9.50 -9.45 6.54
C LEU A 67 8.26 -9.26 5.65
N SER A 68 7.14 -9.92 5.96
CA SER A 68 5.91 -9.85 5.17
C SER A 68 5.12 -8.56 5.34
N GLY A 69 5.34 -7.81 6.44
CA GLY A 69 4.72 -6.51 6.69
C GLY A 69 5.73 -5.39 6.51
N MET A 70 6.47 -5.05 7.57
CA MET A 70 7.43 -3.95 7.57
C MET A 70 8.50 -4.09 6.48
N GLY A 71 9.09 -5.28 6.32
CA GLY A 71 10.16 -5.50 5.34
C GLY A 71 9.72 -5.20 3.91
N ASP A 72 8.62 -5.82 3.48
CA ASP A 72 8.05 -5.62 2.14
C ASP A 72 7.46 -4.20 1.95
N LEU A 73 6.90 -3.62 3.01
CA LEU A 73 6.43 -2.24 3.00
C LEU A 73 7.55 -1.27 2.66
N VAL A 74 8.70 -1.38 3.34
CA VAL A 74 9.84 -0.48 3.13
C VAL A 74 10.36 -0.61 1.70
N VAL A 75 10.66 -1.82 1.22
CA VAL A 75 11.17 -1.97 -0.16
C VAL A 75 10.14 -1.47 -1.18
N THR A 76 8.85 -1.69 -0.95
CA THR A 76 7.81 -1.28 -1.90
C THR A 76 7.60 0.23 -1.91
N CYS A 77 7.70 0.92 -0.77
CA CYS A 77 7.53 2.37 -0.69
C CYS A 77 8.73 3.17 -1.18
N TYR A 78 9.94 2.59 -1.14
CA TYR A 78 11.19 3.28 -1.49
C TYR A 78 11.85 2.77 -2.78
N SER A 79 11.23 1.81 -3.48
CA SER A 79 11.75 1.29 -4.74
C SER A 79 11.01 1.83 -5.95
N ALA A 80 11.76 2.39 -6.90
CA ALA A 80 11.25 2.73 -8.23
C ALA A 80 10.79 1.50 -9.04
N LEU A 81 11.09 0.27 -8.60
CA LEU A 81 10.59 -0.95 -9.23
C LEU A 81 9.16 -1.29 -8.79
N SER A 82 8.67 -0.69 -7.70
CA SER A 82 7.30 -0.90 -7.24
C SER A 82 6.30 -0.24 -8.19
N ARG A 83 5.43 -1.05 -8.79
CA ARG A 83 4.35 -0.59 -9.68
C ARG A 83 3.36 0.34 -8.97
N ASN A 84 3.03 0.04 -7.71
CA ASN A 84 2.13 0.87 -6.91
C ASN A 84 2.76 2.22 -6.56
N TYR A 85 4.05 2.23 -6.24
CA TYR A 85 4.81 3.47 -6.08
C TYR A 85 4.84 4.28 -7.38
N ARG A 86 5.18 3.65 -8.51
CA ARG A 86 5.22 4.31 -9.82
C ARG A 86 3.86 4.88 -10.25
N LEU A 87 2.76 4.20 -9.91
CA LEU A 87 1.40 4.70 -10.14
C LEU A 87 1.20 6.02 -9.42
N GLY A 88 1.42 6.05 -8.10
CA GLY A 88 1.30 7.27 -7.31
C GLY A 88 2.20 8.39 -7.80
N PHE A 89 3.46 8.06 -8.08
CA PHE A 89 4.46 9.01 -8.57
C PHE A 89 4.07 9.63 -9.91
N GLY A 90 3.70 8.80 -10.88
CA GLY A 90 3.35 9.26 -12.23
C GLY A 90 2.15 10.20 -12.21
N LEU A 91 1.09 9.82 -11.48
CA LEU A 91 -0.11 10.62 -11.36
C LEU A 91 0.16 11.98 -10.66
N ALA A 92 0.97 11.97 -9.59
CA ALA A 92 1.33 13.20 -8.89
C ALA A 92 2.26 14.11 -9.69
N SER A 93 3.09 13.53 -10.57
CA SER A 93 4.01 14.27 -11.45
C SER A 93 3.31 14.91 -12.66
N GLY A 94 1.97 14.82 -12.74
CA GLY A 94 1.19 15.40 -13.83
C GLY A 94 1.16 14.59 -15.12
N LYS A 95 1.60 13.32 -15.11
CA LYS A 95 1.40 12.43 -16.26
C LYS A 95 -0.07 12.08 -16.40
N ASP A 96 -0.54 11.96 -17.63
CA ASP A 96 -1.88 11.45 -17.88
C ASP A 96 -1.99 9.97 -17.48
N LEU A 97 -3.20 9.55 -17.10
CA LEU A 97 -3.42 8.19 -16.60
C LEU A 97 -3.07 7.12 -17.64
N GLN A 98 -3.35 7.35 -18.93
CA GLN A 98 -3.09 6.35 -19.96
C GLN A 98 -1.59 6.11 -20.12
N SER A 99 -0.78 7.18 -20.11
CA SER A 99 0.68 7.07 -20.11
C SER A 99 1.19 6.32 -18.88
N VAL A 100 0.69 6.63 -17.68
CA VAL A 100 1.11 5.93 -16.46
C VAL A 100 0.78 4.44 -16.53
N VAL A 101 -0.42 4.08 -16.97
CA VAL A 101 -0.83 2.67 -17.09
C VAL A 101 -0.02 1.94 -18.16
N ALA A 102 0.25 2.58 -19.30
CA ALA A 102 1.10 2.02 -20.36
C ALA A 102 2.53 1.78 -19.87
N ASP A 103 3.12 2.75 -19.16
CA ASP A 103 4.46 2.66 -18.58
C ASP A 103 4.57 1.51 -17.54
N LEU A 104 3.47 1.19 -16.85
CA LEU A 104 3.45 0.10 -15.88
C LEU A 104 3.47 -1.29 -16.55
N GLY A 105 2.95 -1.42 -17.77
CA GLY A 105 3.00 -2.63 -18.60
C GLY A 105 2.30 -3.88 -18.04
N GLN A 106 1.77 -3.81 -16.81
CA GLN A 106 1.14 -4.89 -16.05
C GLN A 106 0.13 -4.32 -15.04
N THR A 107 -0.68 -5.19 -14.45
CA THR A 107 -1.67 -4.85 -13.42
C THR A 107 -1.03 -4.27 -12.15
N PHE A 108 -1.68 -3.24 -11.60
CA PHE A 108 -1.38 -2.65 -10.29
C PHE A 108 -2.48 -3.02 -9.29
N GLU A 109 -2.09 -3.60 -8.16
CA GLU A 109 -3.03 -4.21 -7.21
C GLU A 109 -3.51 -3.24 -6.13
N GLY A 110 -2.75 -2.17 -5.83
CA GLY A 110 -3.04 -1.32 -4.67
C GLY A 110 -4.40 -0.61 -4.73
N ALA A 111 -4.87 -0.22 -5.92
CA ALA A 111 -6.18 0.40 -6.09
C ALA A 111 -7.35 -0.55 -5.73
N PRO A 112 -7.49 -1.75 -6.35
CA PRO A 112 -8.53 -2.69 -5.93
C PRO A 112 -8.32 -3.21 -4.49
N THR A 113 -7.07 -3.38 -4.03
CA THR A 113 -6.80 -3.76 -2.65
C THR A 113 -7.30 -2.71 -1.66
N SER A 114 -7.17 -1.41 -1.96
CA SER A 114 -7.66 -0.34 -1.07
C SER A 114 -9.17 -0.40 -0.84
N GLN A 115 -9.96 -0.70 -1.87
CA GLN A 115 -11.42 -0.86 -1.74
C GLN A 115 -11.78 -2.09 -0.90
N ALA A 116 -11.14 -3.24 -1.18
CA ALA A 116 -11.40 -4.47 -0.44
C ALA A 116 -10.97 -4.36 1.03
N ALA A 117 -9.78 -3.79 1.28
CA ALA A 117 -9.25 -3.59 2.61
C ALA A 117 -10.10 -2.61 3.43
N PHE A 118 -10.55 -1.50 2.84
CA PHE A 118 -11.39 -0.52 3.53
C PHE A 118 -12.73 -1.14 3.97
N ARG A 119 -13.47 -1.80 3.06
CA ARG A 119 -14.74 -2.46 3.41
C ARG A 119 -14.58 -3.49 4.52
N LEU A 120 -13.46 -4.20 4.52
CA LEU A 120 -13.19 -5.24 5.49
C LEU A 120 -12.76 -4.68 6.84
N ALA A 121 -11.99 -3.59 6.83
CA ALA A 121 -11.64 -2.85 8.03
C ALA A 121 -12.89 -2.30 8.73
N GLU A 122 -13.87 -1.79 7.98
CA GLU A 122 -15.17 -1.34 8.53
C GLU A 122 -15.92 -2.47 9.25
N GLN A 123 -15.87 -3.70 8.74
CA GLN A 123 -16.49 -4.86 9.39
C GLN A 123 -15.77 -5.30 10.66
N LEU A 124 -14.47 -4.99 10.78
CA LEU A 124 -13.61 -5.41 11.88
C LEU A 124 -13.36 -4.31 12.92
N ASP A 125 -13.96 -3.12 12.71
CA ASP A 125 -13.75 -1.91 13.52
C ASP A 125 -12.25 -1.52 13.60
N ILE A 126 -11.58 -1.55 12.44
CA ILE A 126 -10.18 -1.13 12.29
C ILE A 126 -10.16 0.24 11.59
N ASP A 127 -9.59 1.26 12.24
CA ASP A 127 -9.45 2.59 11.65
C ASP A 127 -8.32 2.64 10.61
N MET A 128 -8.65 3.02 9.37
CA MET A 128 -7.72 2.97 8.23
C MET A 128 -7.76 4.26 7.38
N PRO A 129 -7.35 5.43 7.93
CA PRO A 129 -7.46 6.71 7.26
C PRO A 129 -6.63 6.85 5.98
N ILE A 130 -5.40 6.34 5.94
CA ILE A 130 -4.52 6.32 4.75
C ILE A 130 -5.13 5.43 3.68
N THR A 131 -5.63 4.26 4.07
CA THR A 131 -6.30 3.36 3.13
C THR A 131 -7.54 4.01 2.53
N LYS A 132 -8.36 4.67 3.34
CA LYS A 132 -9.53 5.42 2.89
C LYS A 132 -9.15 6.55 1.93
N ALA A 133 -8.15 7.36 2.28
CA ALA A 133 -7.69 8.47 1.44
C ALA A 133 -7.14 7.97 0.10
N THR A 134 -6.33 6.91 0.13
CA THR A 134 -5.77 6.27 -1.08
C THR A 134 -6.87 5.70 -1.96
N MET A 135 -7.86 5.02 -1.36
CA MET A 135 -9.02 4.49 -2.07
C MET A 135 -9.80 5.61 -2.77
N GLN A 136 -10.16 6.68 -2.05
CA GLN A 136 -10.89 7.82 -2.61
C GLN A 136 -10.12 8.48 -3.75
N TYR A 137 -8.80 8.66 -3.59
CA TYR A 137 -7.93 9.17 -4.63
C TYR A 137 -7.95 8.28 -5.88
N CYS A 138 -7.75 6.97 -5.71
CA CYS A 138 -7.79 6.01 -6.81
C CYS A 138 -9.15 5.98 -7.51
N LEU A 139 -10.27 6.00 -6.80
CA LEU A 139 -11.60 6.05 -7.39
C LEU A 139 -11.79 7.30 -8.24
N LYS A 140 -11.37 8.46 -7.73
CA LYS A 140 -11.48 9.75 -8.44
C LYS A 140 -10.63 9.78 -9.71
N VAL A 141 -9.38 9.32 -9.64
CA VAL A 141 -8.43 9.43 -10.75
C VAL A 141 -8.64 8.34 -11.80
N LEU A 142 -8.94 7.11 -11.38
CA LEU A 142 -9.05 5.96 -12.26
C LEU A 142 -10.46 5.79 -12.87
N HIS A 143 -11.41 6.65 -12.48
CA HIS A 143 -12.83 6.51 -12.85
C HIS A 143 -13.39 5.10 -12.54
N LEU A 144 -12.84 4.44 -11.52
CA LEU A 144 -13.30 3.12 -11.10
C LEU A 144 -14.67 3.27 -10.45
N LYS A 145 -15.63 2.43 -10.85
CA LYS A 145 -16.90 2.31 -10.13
C LYS A 145 -16.62 1.63 -8.79
N MET A 146 -17.26 2.09 -7.72
CA MET A 146 -17.32 1.34 -6.47
C MET A 146 -17.97 -0.02 -6.77
N LEU A 147 -17.23 -1.11 -6.53
CA LEU A 147 -17.75 -2.48 -6.58
C LEU A 147 -18.61 -2.79 -5.36
#